data_AF-A0A1G6U6Z3-F1
#
_entry.id   AF-A0A1G6U6Z3-F1
#
_cell.length_a   1.000
_cell.length_b   1.000
_cell.length_c   1.000
_cell.angle_alpha   90.00
_cell.angle_beta   90.00
_cell.angle_gamma   90.00
#
_symmetry.space_group_name_H-M   'P 1'
#
loop_
_entity.id
_entity.type
_entity.pdbx_description
1 polymer ?
#
loop_
_entity_poly.entity_id
_entity_poly.type
_entity_poly.pdbx_seq_one_letter_code
_entity_poly.pdbx_strand_id
1 'polypeptide(L)'
;MTRPSNPLFVVALISVTSGLTACGHQADAGNPTGAEPIPCRASAAPALNADCTVERMATPEGTTLTLRNPDGSFRRLLLVGDGRGVIAADGAEPAIVGPGDAKSIDVEIGGMVYRLPARVTP
;
A
#
# COMPACT_ATOMS: atom_id res chain seq x y z
N MET A 1 65.58 38.12 20.63
CA MET A 1 65.96 37.80 19.24
C MET A 1 65.03 36.71 18.77
N THR A 2 64.27 36.72 17.67
CA THR A 2 63.95 37.65 16.58
C THR A 2 62.81 36.95 15.84
N ARG A 3 61.74 37.69 15.51
CA ARG A 3 60.58 37.23 14.73
C ARG A 3 61.01 36.54 13.41
N PRO A 4 60.26 35.52 12.96
CA PRO A 4 59.97 35.36 11.55
C PRO A 4 58.52 35.74 11.26
N SER A 5 58.39 36.58 10.24
CA SER A 5 57.21 37.28 9.79
C SER A 5 56.38 36.43 8.81
N ASN A 6 55.06 36.50 8.96
CA ASN A 6 54.03 36.25 7.94
C ASN A 6 54.20 37.28 6.77
N PRO A 7 53.54 37.23 5.57
CA PRO A 7 52.25 36.57 5.26
C PRO A 7 52.11 36.05 3.79
N LEU A 8 50.86 35.75 3.40
CA LEU A 8 50.30 35.64 2.04
C LEU A 8 50.36 34.25 1.38
N PHE A 9 49.21 33.57 1.40
CA PHE A 9 48.38 33.15 0.25
C PHE A 9 47.35 32.14 0.82
N VAL A 10 46.13 32.56 1.21
CA VAL A 10 44.96 32.71 0.31
C VAL A 10 44.90 31.46 -0.58
N VAL A 11 44.04 30.47 -0.30
CA VAL A 11 42.62 30.46 -0.65
C VAL A 11 41.90 29.44 0.24
N ALA A 12 40.82 29.88 0.89
CA ALA A 12 39.85 29.03 1.54
C ALA A 12 39.01 28.31 0.47
N LEU A 13 39.15 26.99 0.36
CA LEU A 13 38.23 26.13 -0.38
C LEU A 13 37.30 25.46 0.62
N ILE A 14 36.27 26.19 1.03
CA ILE A 14 35.06 25.64 1.65
C ILE A 14 34.24 25.07 0.50
N SER A 15 34.35 23.76 0.25
CA SER A 15 33.45 23.04 -0.66
C SER A 15 32.63 22.06 0.15
N VAL A 16 31.55 22.62 0.68
CA VAL A 16 30.20 22.05 0.88
C VAL A 16 30.12 20.53 0.88
N THR A 17 29.96 19.98 2.08
CA THR A 17 29.44 18.65 2.36
C THR A 17 27.97 18.57 1.91
N SER A 18 27.73 18.14 0.68
CA SER A 18 26.38 17.80 0.20
C SER A 18 26.05 16.36 0.61
N GLY A 19 25.59 16.20 1.84
CA GLY A 19 24.91 14.99 2.29
C GLY A 19 23.53 14.91 1.65
N LEU A 20 23.44 14.27 0.48
CA LEU A 20 22.16 13.75 0.00
C LEU A 20 21.92 12.38 0.65
N THR A 21 21.50 12.39 1.92
CA THR A 21 20.70 11.29 2.46
C THR A 21 19.31 11.43 1.86
N ALA A 22 19.15 10.94 0.62
CA ALA A 22 17.84 10.76 0.03
C ALA A 22 17.24 9.47 0.58
N CYS A 23 16.06 9.63 1.19
CA CYS A 23 15.23 8.63 1.85
C CYS A 23 15.48 7.17 1.42
N GLY A 24 15.95 6.38 2.39
CA GLY A 24 15.72 4.94 2.35
C GLY A 24 14.23 4.67 2.43
N HIS A 25 13.61 4.37 1.29
CA HIS A 25 12.39 3.58 1.26
C HIS A 25 12.87 2.13 1.24
N GLN A 26 13.10 1.59 2.43
CA GLN A 26 13.32 0.17 2.64
C GLN A 26 12.01 -0.52 2.23
N ALA A 27 11.92 -0.92 0.95
CA ALA A 27 10.91 -1.84 0.52
C ALA A 27 11.22 -3.16 1.23
N ASP A 28 10.44 -3.47 2.26
CA ASP A 28 10.46 -4.76 2.90
C ASP A 28 10.31 -5.84 1.82
N ALA A 29 11.26 -6.77 1.82
CA ALA A 29 11.33 -7.84 0.85
C ALA A 29 10.16 -8.82 1.06
N GLY A 30 9.02 -8.50 0.48
CA GLY A 30 7.82 -9.33 0.46
C GLY A 30 6.90 -8.88 -0.68
N ASN A 31 6.97 -9.59 -1.81
CA ASN A 31 6.33 -9.30 -3.10
C ASN A 31 6.80 -7.97 -3.77
N PRO A 32 7.45 -8.01 -4.96
CA PRO A 32 7.95 -6.81 -5.66
C PRO A 32 6.88 -5.77 -6.06
N THR A 33 5.60 -6.02 -5.78
CA THR A 33 4.47 -5.13 -6.10
C THR A 33 3.79 -4.52 -4.87
N GLY A 34 4.18 -4.87 -3.63
CA GLY A 34 3.45 -4.45 -2.42
C GLY A 34 2.03 -5.03 -2.31
N ALA A 35 1.68 -6.00 -3.17
CA ALA A 35 0.37 -6.63 -3.22
C ALA A 35 0.38 -7.96 -2.43
N GLU A 36 -0.66 -8.24 -1.65
CA GLU A 36 -0.81 -9.47 -0.87
C GLU A 36 -1.79 -10.42 -1.59
N PRO A 37 -1.50 -11.73 -1.75
CA PRO A 37 -2.46 -12.66 -2.32
C PRO A 37 -3.68 -12.83 -1.40
N ILE A 38 -4.89 -12.82 -1.97
CA ILE A 38 -6.15 -13.00 -1.25
C ILE A 38 -7.04 -14.03 -1.94
N PRO A 39 -7.88 -14.76 -1.18
CA PRO A 39 -8.88 -15.63 -1.77
C PRO A 39 -9.93 -14.82 -2.53
N CYS A 40 -10.23 -15.25 -3.74
CA CYS A 40 -11.30 -14.68 -4.55
C CYS A 40 -11.93 -15.73 -5.47
N ARG A 41 -13.10 -15.40 -6.00
CA ARG A 41 -13.81 -16.20 -7.00
C ARG A 41 -14.77 -15.35 -7.80
N ALA A 42 -15.13 -15.80 -8.99
CA ALA A 42 -16.32 -15.28 -9.66
C ALA A 42 -17.57 -15.62 -8.82
N SER A 43 -18.59 -14.76 -8.81
CA SER A 43 -19.80 -14.98 -8.00
C SER A 43 -20.49 -16.32 -8.31
N ALA A 44 -20.40 -16.78 -9.57
CA ALA A 44 -20.94 -18.07 -10.02
C ALA A 44 -20.04 -19.29 -9.71
N ALA A 45 -18.79 -19.08 -9.28
CA ALA A 45 -17.86 -20.17 -8.99
C ALA A 45 -18.07 -20.72 -7.56
N PRO A 46 -17.88 -22.03 -7.34
CA PRO A 46 -18.23 -22.69 -6.08
C PRO A 46 -17.20 -22.53 -4.96
N ALA A 47 -15.96 -22.17 -5.29
CA ALA A 47 -14.84 -22.13 -4.33
C ALA A 47 -13.98 -20.88 -4.52
N LEU A 48 -13.37 -20.43 -3.42
CA LEU A 48 -12.37 -19.36 -3.40
C LEU A 48 -10.99 -19.93 -3.72
N ASN A 49 -10.23 -19.23 -4.55
CA ASN A 49 -8.82 -19.52 -4.84
C ASN A 49 -7.96 -18.31 -4.47
N ALA A 50 -6.72 -18.52 -4.02
CA ALA A 50 -5.80 -17.45 -3.64
C ALA A 50 -5.08 -16.82 -4.84
N ASP A 51 -5.85 -16.44 -5.87
CA ASP A 51 -5.33 -15.99 -7.17
C ASP A 51 -5.42 -14.47 -7.36
N CYS A 52 -6.21 -13.78 -6.54
CA CYS A 52 -6.29 -12.32 -6.56
C CYS A 52 -5.23 -11.70 -5.66
N THR A 53 -4.96 -10.41 -5.87
CA THR A 53 -4.08 -9.65 -4.98
C THR A 53 -4.75 -8.40 -4.44
N VAL A 54 -4.31 -7.93 -3.28
CA VAL A 54 -4.72 -6.67 -2.66
C VAL A 54 -3.50 -5.80 -2.36
N GLU A 55 -3.53 -4.57 -2.83
CA GLU A 55 -2.59 -3.53 -2.42
C GLU A 55 -3.29 -2.57 -1.46
N ARG A 56 -2.59 -2.10 -0.42
CA ARG A 56 -3.16 -1.22 0.60
C ARG A 56 -2.39 0.09 0.64
N MET A 57 -3.11 1.20 0.67
CA MET A 57 -2.52 2.54 0.77
C MET A 57 -3.27 3.36 1.81
N ALA A 58 -2.54 3.86 2.80
CA ALA A 58 -3.09 4.79 3.78
C ALA A 58 -3.34 6.15 3.13
N THR A 59 -4.51 6.73 3.37
CA THR A 59 -4.96 8.03 2.87
C THR A 59 -5.58 8.82 4.02
N PRO A 60 -5.68 10.16 3.92
CA PRO A 60 -6.38 10.96 4.93
C PRO A 60 -7.83 10.52 5.18
N GLU A 61 -8.47 9.90 4.19
CA GLU A 61 -9.86 9.46 4.21
C GLU A 61 -10.05 8.03 4.76
N GLY A 62 -8.96 7.27 4.91
CA GLY A 62 -8.98 5.86 5.33
C GLY A 62 -7.93 5.00 4.61
N THR A 63 -8.13 3.69 4.55
CA THR A 63 -7.24 2.79 3.81
C THR A 63 -7.85 2.46 2.46
N THR A 64 -7.21 2.89 1.37
CA THR A 64 -7.60 2.47 0.02
C THR A 64 -7.05 1.08 -0.27
N LEU A 65 -7.89 0.18 -0.77
CA LEU A 65 -7.53 -1.14 -1.26
C LEU A 65 -7.68 -1.19 -2.77
N THR A 66 -6.64 -1.68 -3.45
CA THR A 66 -6.71 -2.04 -4.87
C THR A 66 -6.74 -3.56 -4.98
N LEU A 67 -7.89 -4.12 -5.33
CA LEU A 67 -8.08 -5.55 -5.57
C LEU A 67 -7.81 -5.84 -7.04
N ARG A 68 -6.93 -6.79 -7.34
CA ARG A 68 -6.58 -7.17 -8.71
C ARG A 68 -6.95 -8.62 -8.98
N ASN A 69 -7.65 -8.83 -10.08
CA ASN A 69 -8.04 -10.14 -10.57
C ASN A 69 -6.92 -10.76 -11.41
N PRO A 70 -6.93 -12.10 -11.61
CA PRO A 70 -5.95 -12.79 -12.46
C PRO A 70 -5.95 -12.30 -13.92
N ASP A 71 -7.07 -11.79 -14.40
CA ASP A 71 -7.23 -11.21 -15.74
C ASP A 71 -6.64 -9.80 -15.89
N GLY A 72 -6.11 -9.23 -14.79
CA GLY A 72 -5.54 -7.88 -14.74
C GLY A 72 -6.54 -6.77 -14.45
N SER A 73 -7.86 -7.05 -14.46
CA SER A 73 -8.89 -6.10 -14.03
C SER A 73 -8.75 -5.81 -12.53
N PHE A 74 -9.18 -4.62 -12.11
CA PHE A 74 -9.06 -4.21 -10.71
C PHE A 74 -10.30 -3.48 -10.21
N ARG A 75 -10.44 -3.42 -8.88
CA ARG A 75 -11.46 -2.66 -8.15
C ARG A 75 -10.80 -1.89 -7.01
N ARG A 76 -11.29 -0.67 -6.75
CA ARG A 76 -10.82 0.15 -5.63
C ARG A 76 -11.90 0.28 -4.57
N LEU A 77 -11.51 -0.04 -3.34
CA LEU A 77 -12.37 0.04 -2.18
C LEU A 77 -11.73 0.95 -1.14
N LEU A 78 -12.53 1.72 -0.42
CA LEU A 78 -12.12 2.48 0.74
C LEU A 78 -12.57 1.73 1.99
N LEU A 79 -11.62 1.36 2.84
CA LEU A 79 -11.91 0.93 4.20
C LEU A 79 -12.13 2.17 5.04
N VAL A 80 -13.38 2.31 5.50
CA VAL A 80 -13.81 3.40 6.37
C VAL A 80 -13.86 2.89 7.81
N GLY A 81 -13.22 3.62 8.73
CA GLY A 81 -13.21 3.29 10.16
C GLY A 81 -12.29 2.12 10.54
N ASP A 82 -12.61 1.44 11.65
CA ASP A 82 -11.82 0.39 12.31
C ASP A 82 -11.88 -1.00 11.63
N GLY A 83 -12.07 -1.03 10.32
CA GLY A 83 -12.16 -2.25 9.50
C GLY A 83 -13.55 -2.90 9.46
N ARG A 84 -14.59 -2.25 10.01
CA ARG A 84 -15.98 -2.78 10.03
C ARG A 84 -16.83 -2.41 8.80
N GLY A 85 -16.31 -1.58 7.90
CA GLY A 85 -17.02 -1.17 6.69
C GLY A 85 -16.08 -0.99 5.50
N VAL A 86 -16.48 -1.53 4.36
CA VAL A 86 -15.81 -1.34 3.07
C VAL A 86 -16.81 -0.66 2.14
N ILE A 87 -16.42 0.48 1.58
CA ILE A 87 -17.24 1.22 0.60
C ILE A 87 -16.45 1.23 -0.71
N ALA A 88 -17.13 1.14 -1.85
CA ALA A 88 -16.46 1.36 -3.13
C ALA A 88 -15.91 2.80 -3.19
N ALA A 89 -14.61 2.97 -3.42
CA ALA A 89 -13.97 4.29 -3.40
C ALA A 89 -14.48 5.21 -4.52
N ASP A 90 -14.90 4.62 -5.64
CA ASP A 90 -15.33 5.32 -6.84
C ASP A 90 -16.85 5.37 -7.01
N GLY A 91 -17.63 4.72 -6.12
CA GLY A 91 -19.10 4.73 -6.12
C GLY A 91 -19.80 4.14 -7.36
N ALA A 92 -19.07 3.63 -8.35
CA ALA A 92 -19.62 3.17 -9.62
C ALA A 92 -20.42 1.86 -9.50
N GLU A 93 -20.08 1.01 -8.55
CA GLU A 93 -20.79 -0.23 -8.24
C GLU A 93 -20.80 -0.43 -6.71
N PRO A 94 -21.96 -0.72 -6.09
CA PRO A 94 -22.02 -0.92 -4.65
C PRO A 94 -21.33 -2.23 -4.27
N ALA A 95 -20.40 -2.17 -3.31
CA ALA A 95 -19.82 -3.35 -2.69
C ALA A 95 -20.82 -3.94 -1.67
N ILE A 96 -21.12 -5.24 -1.80
CA ILE A 96 -21.94 -5.97 -0.83
C ILE A 96 -21.00 -6.67 0.14
N VAL A 97 -21.08 -6.31 1.41
CA VAL A 97 -20.24 -6.92 2.47
C VAL A 97 -21.05 -7.97 3.21
N GLY A 98 -20.54 -9.20 3.21
CA GLY A 98 -21.07 -10.33 3.95
C GLY A 98 -20.08 -10.87 4.98
N PRO A 99 -20.55 -11.68 5.95
CA PRO A 99 -19.67 -12.38 6.87
C PRO A 99 -18.79 -13.38 6.11
N GLY A 100 -17.48 -13.36 6.36
CA GLY A 100 -16.54 -14.38 5.89
C GLY A 100 -16.30 -15.45 6.96
N ASP A 101 -15.05 -15.85 7.13
CA ASP A 101 -14.62 -16.70 8.24
C ASP A 101 -14.48 -15.88 9.54
N ALA A 102 -14.05 -16.52 10.64
CA ALA A 102 -13.96 -15.89 11.97
C ALA A 102 -13.14 -14.58 12.05
N LYS A 103 -12.28 -14.29 11.06
CA LYS A 103 -11.45 -13.08 11.00
C LYS A 103 -11.50 -12.39 9.63
N SER A 104 -12.47 -12.70 8.78
CA SER A 104 -12.57 -12.16 7.43
C SER A 104 -13.99 -11.71 7.09
N ILE A 105 -14.09 -10.87 6.07
CA ILE A 105 -15.33 -10.45 5.43
C ILE A 105 -15.27 -10.89 3.96
N ASP A 106 -16.43 -11.24 3.42
CA ASP A 106 -16.58 -11.44 1.99
C ASP A 106 -17.13 -10.15 1.39
N VAL A 107 -16.48 -9.66 0.35
CA VAL A 107 -16.89 -8.46 -0.39
C VAL A 107 -17.23 -8.87 -1.81
N GLU A 108 -18.50 -8.70 -2.18
CA GLU A 108 -18.98 -8.92 -3.53
C GLU A 108 -19.07 -7.60 -4.30
N ILE A 109 -18.37 -7.53 -5.43
CA ILE A 109 -18.36 -6.38 -6.34
C ILE A 109 -17.87 -6.83 -7.73
N GLY A 110 -18.50 -6.36 -8.80
CA GLY A 110 -18.06 -6.58 -10.17
C GLY A 110 -18.16 -8.03 -10.62
N GLY A 111 -19.12 -8.78 -10.08
CA GLY A 111 -19.26 -10.23 -10.35
C GLY A 111 -18.18 -11.10 -9.70
N MET A 112 -17.43 -10.55 -8.75
CA MET A 112 -16.39 -11.23 -7.99
C MET A 112 -16.70 -11.18 -6.50
N VAL A 113 -16.30 -12.23 -5.78
CA VAL A 113 -16.31 -12.30 -4.32
C VAL A 113 -14.86 -12.37 -3.84
N TYR A 114 -14.48 -11.42 -2.99
CA TYR A 114 -13.15 -11.31 -2.39
C TYR A 114 -13.22 -11.58 -0.90
N ARG A 115 -12.27 -12.35 -0.36
CA ARG A 115 -12.14 -12.56 1.09
C ARG A 115 -11.06 -11.65 1.65
N LEU A 116 -11.47 -10.65 2.42
CA LEU A 116 -10.58 -9.66 3.03
C LEU A 116 -10.49 -9.89 4.54
N PRO A 117 -9.32 -9.69 5.16
CA PRO A 117 -9.23 -9.72 6.62
C PRO A 117 -10.12 -8.62 7.23
N ALA A 118 -10.90 -8.97 8.25
CA ALA A 118 -11.83 -8.06 8.95
C ALA A 118 -11.08 -7.02 9.82
N ARG A 119 -9.75 -7.13 9.90
CA ARG A 119 -8.87 -6.20 10.59
C ARG A 119 -7.76 -5.79 9.63
N VAL A 120 -7.72 -4.51 9.30
CA VAL A 120 -6.48 -3.85 8.86
C VAL A 120 -5.85 -3.26 10.11
N THR A 121 -4.83 -3.92 10.63
CA THR A 121 -3.94 -3.27 11.59
C THR A 121 -3.08 -2.30 10.77
N PRO A 122 -3.00 -1.01 11.12
CA PRO A 122 -2.13 -0.05 10.45
C PRO A 122 -0.65 -0.42 10.59
#